data_AF-A0A6A5G2R7-F1
#
_entry.id   AF-A0A6A5G2R7-F1
#
_cell.length_a   1.000
_cell.length_b   1.000
_cell.length_c   1.000
_cell.angle_alpha   90.00
_cell.angle_beta   90.00
_cell.angle_gamma   90.00
#
_symmetry.space_group_name_H-M   'P 1'
#
loop_
_entity.id
_entity.type
_entity.pdbx_description
1 polymer ?
#
loop_
_entity_poly.entity_id
_entity_poly.type
_entity_poly.pdbx_seq_one_letter_code
_entity_poly.pdbx_strand_id
1 'polypeptide(L)'
;MYPLLPVQKPFIVPGGRFDVYFYWDTYWIIKGLLVSKMYETTKGIIENFSSLVVTLGFIPNSGNIQLTRRSQPPLFPHMIWEYTKATSTFDKKWMESMEMEMSFWEKNRTIEVEGQTLFAYRTLSNCPRPENFRGDYQIGMNSSDPSSVWRSISSACESGWDFSSRWMQSNNTADLSSIHTDQIVPVDLNVIIAKNYIILASYSDHFGNFDKAAVYRRKFDQLSDAIQKIFWDDKKGAWFDYDIPTKKKNLNFYPSNVYPLMLPGFEQFSAKVEGYIKSSGALNYAGGIPSSLPANSVQQWDFPNVWAPNQHFVIQSFLASNCSFLQQEAKKQAASFIETVYNGIYNPVGVVGGGVWEKYDARSTGGAPGAGGEYIVQEGFGWTNGAVLDLIWTFRQDQHQRQEKSEDIENVTLNRSQQSALVYAAGGFCAIVAITVLAKGLISRKKQNRRGDDLESSALLLGDDDDDQEEL
;
A
#
# COMPACT_ATOMS: atom_id res chain seq x y z
N MET A 1 27.70 29.16 4.63
CA MET A 1 26.25 29.18 4.30
C MET A 1 25.75 27.77 4.57
N TYR A 2 24.75 27.57 5.44
CA TYR A 2 24.20 26.22 5.65
C TYR A 2 23.63 25.71 4.31
N PRO A 3 23.91 24.46 3.91
CA PRO A 3 23.47 23.91 2.63
C PRO A 3 21.97 23.57 2.67
N LEU A 4 21.10 24.54 2.97
CA LEU A 4 19.65 24.36 3.10
C LEU A 4 18.93 24.89 1.87
N LEU A 5 17.91 24.15 1.44
CA LEU A 5 16.91 24.61 0.49
C LEU A 5 15.88 25.47 1.24
N PRO A 6 15.79 26.77 0.95
CA PRO A 6 14.91 27.65 1.68
C PRO A 6 13.45 27.38 1.32
N VAL A 7 12.60 27.41 2.33
CA VAL A 7 11.14 27.26 2.24
C VAL A 7 10.49 28.33 3.11
N GLN A 8 9.28 28.76 2.75
CA GLN A 8 8.66 29.94 3.36
C GLN A 8 7.97 29.64 4.69
N LYS A 9 7.47 28.41 4.86
CA LYS A 9 6.70 28.00 6.03
C LYS A 9 7.48 27.00 6.89
N PRO A 10 7.14 26.86 8.18
CA PRO A 10 7.78 25.87 9.05
C PRO A 10 7.61 24.44 8.55
N PHE A 11 8.60 23.59 8.86
CA PHE A 11 8.53 22.13 8.71
C PHE A 11 8.70 21.45 10.06
N ILE A 12 8.15 20.25 10.17
CA ILE A 12 8.53 19.30 11.21
C ILE A 12 9.59 18.37 10.60
N VAL A 13 10.70 18.20 11.31
CA VAL A 13 11.82 17.34 10.90
C VAL A 13 11.72 15.98 11.59
N PRO A 14 12.40 14.93 11.11
CA PRO A 14 12.31 13.60 11.72
C PRO A 14 12.78 13.57 13.18
N GLY A 15 13.94 14.14 13.51
CA GLY A 15 14.47 14.15 14.88
C GLY A 15 15.91 13.63 15.00
N GLY A 16 16.53 13.83 16.16
CA GLY A 16 17.94 13.52 16.40
C GLY A 16 18.88 14.31 15.49
N ARG A 17 19.74 13.62 14.75
CA ARG A 17 20.68 14.22 13.77
C ARG A 17 20.00 14.80 12.53
N PHE A 18 18.73 14.49 12.29
CA PHE A 18 18.00 14.94 11.10
C PHE A 18 17.30 16.26 11.41
N ASP A 19 18.03 17.35 11.23
CA ASP A 19 17.63 18.73 11.52
C ASP A 19 17.03 19.47 10.31
N VAL A 20 16.77 18.74 9.23
CA VAL A 20 16.11 19.22 8.01
C VAL A 20 14.90 18.36 7.67
N TYR A 21 13.98 18.88 6.86
CA TYR A 21 12.83 18.10 6.40
C TYR A 21 13.27 16.99 5.44
N PHE A 22 12.62 15.84 5.51
CA PHE A 22 12.78 14.70 4.59
C PHE A 22 11.45 14.41 3.92
N TYR A 23 11.49 14.01 2.66
CA TYR A 23 10.29 13.95 1.82
C TYR A 23 9.30 12.89 2.32
N TRP A 24 9.65 11.61 2.27
CA TRP A 24 8.67 10.56 2.57
C TRP A 24 8.31 10.49 4.06
N ASP A 25 9.24 10.81 4.98
CA ASP A 25 9.01 10.93 6.43
C ASP A 25 7.82 11.85 6.72
N THR A 26 7.71 12.92 5.93
CA THR A 26 6.68 13.94 6.08
C THR A 26 5.27 13.37 5.90
N TYR A 27 5.10 12.26 5.19
CA TYR A 27 3.78 11.65 5.02
C TYR A 27 3.20 11.19 6.37
N TRP A 28 3.99 10.44 7.15
CA TRP A 28 3.56 9.99 8.48
C TRP A 28 3.50 11.15 9.48
N ILE A 29 4.43 12.12 9.39
CA ILE A 29 4.31 13.35 10.18
C ILE A 29 2.95 14.02 9.94
N ILE A 30 2.54 14.20 8.68
CA ILE A 30 1.25 14.77 8.31
C ILE A 30 0.08 13.95 8.89
N LYS A 31 0.16 12.62 8.86
CA LYS A 31 -0.84 11.76 9.51
C LYS A 31 -1.04 12.13 10.99
N GLY A 32 0.06 12.25 11.74
CA GLY A 32 0.02 12.67 13.15
C GLY A 32 -0.49 14.11 13.36
N LEU A 33 -0.07 15.04 12.50
CA LEU A 33 -0.52 16.43 12.55
C LEU A 33 -2.03 16.54 12.31
N LEU A 34 -2.58 15.77 11.37
CA LEU A 34 -4.01 15.75 11.08
C LEU A 34 -4.83 15.18 12.26
N VAL A 35 -4.38 14.09 12.88
CA VAL A 35 -4.98 13.55 14.12
C VAL A 35 -4.97 14.61 15.23
N SER A 36 -3.91 15.40 15.29
CA SER A 36 -3.73 16.49 16.25
C SER A 36 -4.43 17.80 15.84
N LYS A 37 -5.21 17.80 14.75
CA LYS A 37 -5.92 18.98 14.19
C LYS A 37 -5.01 20.15 13.82
N MET A 38 -3.73 19.89 13.55
CA MET A 38 -2.74 20.89 13.12
C MET A 38 -2.84 21.13 11.60
N TYR A 39 -4.03 21.56 11.16
CA TYR A 39 -4.34 21.74 9.74
C TYR A 39 -3.50 22.84 9.09
N GLU A 40 -3.31 23.98 9.75
CA GLU A 40 -2.51 25.08 9.21
C GLU A 40 -1.02 24.69 9.03
N THR A 41 -0.47 23.93 9.98
CA THR A 41 0.90 23.38 9.86
C THR A 41 0.98 22.41 8.68
N THR A 42 0.01 21.51 8.56
CA THR A 42 -0.05 20.53 7.46
C THR A 42 -0.15 21.23 6.10
N LYS A 43 -1.05 22.21 5.98
CA LYS A 43 -1.21 23.03 4.78
C LYS A 43 0.09 23.75 4.43
N GLY A 44 0.79 24.30 5.44
CA GLY A 44 2.05 24.98 5.23
C GLY A 44 3.15 24.08 4.66
N ILE A 45 3.24 22.85 5.15
CA ILE A 45 4.15 21.81 4.64
C ILE A 45 3.83 21.47 3.18
N ILE A 46 2.54 21.25 2.86
CA ILE A 46 2.09 20.96 1.49
C ILE A 46 2.45 22.10 0.54
N GLU A 47 2.24 23.35 0.95
CA GLU A 47 2.58 24.51 0.13
C GLU A 47 4.09 24.66 -0.07
N ASN A 48 4.90 24.36 0.94
CA ASN A 48 6.35 24.32 0.78
C ASN A 48 6.76 23.26 -0.25
N PHE A 49 6.27 22.02 -0.15
CA PHE A 49 6.57 20.99 -1.14
C PHE A 49 6.07 21.36 -2.52
N SER A 50 4.87 21.94 -2.64
CA SER A 50 4.35 22.46 -3.90
C SER A 50 5.30 23.50 -4.51
N SER A 51 5.89 24.39 -3.70
CA SER A 51 6.85 25.39 -4.18
C SER A 51 8.18 24.77 -4.63
N LEU A 52 8.63 23.71 -3.95
CA LEU A 52 9.83 22.96 -4.33
C LEU A 52 9.62 22.23 -5.65
N VAL A 53 8.47 21.58 -5.84
CA VAL A 53 8.12 20.94 -7.12
C VAL A 53 8.10 21.98 -8.25
N VAL A 54 7.47 23.14 -8.05
CA VAL A 54 7.45 24.20 -9.08
C VAL A 54 8.86 24.68 -9.45
N THR A 55 9.78 24.69 -8.49
CA THR A 55 11.14 25.20 -8.68
C THR A 55 12.10 24.15 -9.26
N LEU A 56 11.99 22.90 -8.80
CA LEU A 56 12.95 21.82 -9.08
C LEU A 56 12.39 20.73 -10.01
N GLY A 57 11.07 20.71 -10.23
CA GLY A 57 10.34 19.68 -10.96
C GLY A 57 9.97 18.45 -10.12
N PHE A 58 10.50 18.33 -8.90
CA PHE A 58 10.25 17.22 -7.98
C PHE A 58 10.62 17.60 -6.54
N ILE A 59 10.28 16.76 -5.57
CA ILE A 59 10.69 16.96 -4.18
C ILE A 59 12.00 16.21 -3.92
N PRO A 60 13.07 16.89 -3.49
CA PRO A 60 14.34 16.24 -3.18
C PRO A 60 14.22 15.38 -1.93
N ASN A 61 15.14 14.42 -1.75
CA ASN A 61 15.20 13.54 -0.59
C ASN A 61 15.08 14.30 0.74
N SER A 62 15.78 15.43 0.87
CA SER A 62 15.69 16.31 2.03
C SER A 62 15.87 17.78 1.67
N GLY A 63 15.65 18.65 2.65
CA GLY A 63 15.94 20.09 2.57
C GLY A 63 17.42 20.46 2.51
N ASN A 64 18.34 19.49 2.39
CA ASN A 64 19.76 19.77 2.20
C ASN A 64 20.08 19.84 0.69
N ILE A 65 20.76 20.91 0.25
CA ILE A 65 21.11 21.14 -1.16
C ILE A 65 21.95 19.99 -1.75
N GLN A 66 22.73 19.29 -0.92
CA GLN A 66 23.54 18.14 -1.34
C GLN A 66 22.67 16.96 -1.77
N LEU A 67 21.43 16.88 -1.28
CA LEU A 67 20.50 15.79 -1.54
C LEU A 67 19.51 16.12 -2.69
N THR A 68 19.72 17.22 -3.41
CA THR A 68 18.89 17.66 -4.56
C THR A 68 19.08 16.82 -5.82
N ARG A 69 19.96 15.81 -5.81
CA ARG A 69 20.20 14.94 -6.98
C ARG A 69 19.36 13.66 -6.99
N ARG A 70 18.52 13.48 -5.98
CA ARG A 70 17.62 12.33 -5.82
C ARG A 70 16.37 12.74 -5.07
N SER A 71 15.30 11.99 -5.26
CA SER A 71 14.04 12.17 -4.54
C SER A 71 13.95 11.19 -3.35
N GLN A 72 12.73 10.82 -2.97
CA GLN A 72 12.34 9.77 -2.04
C GLN A 72 10.99 9.18 -2.52
N PRO A 73 10.43 8.13 -1.89
CA PRO A 73 9.15 7.57 -2.33
C PRO A 73 8.06 8.65 -2.48
N PRO A 74 7.37 8.74 -3.65
CA PRO A 74 6.61 9.93 -4.02
C PRO A 74 5.23 10.02 -3.36
N LEU A 75 5.22 10.38 -2.09
CA LEU A 75 4.03 10.44 -1.26
C LEU A 75 3.36 11.83 -1.23
N PHE A 76 3.81 12.81 -2.02
CA PHE A 76 3.20 14.14 -2.02
C PHE A 76 1.73 14.16 -2.44
N PRO A 77 1.29 13.43 -3.49
CA PRO A 77 -0.14 13.29 -3.74
C PRO A 77 -0.89 12.65 -2.57
N HIS A 78 -0.28 11.67 -1.88
CA HIS A 78 -0.87 11.08 -0.68
C HIS A 78 -1.03 12.11 0.44
N MET A 79 -0.03 12.95 0.70
CA MET A 79 -0.09 14.01 1.72
C MET A 79 -1.25 14.98 1.46
N ILE A 80 -1.38 15.43 0.22
CA ILE A 80 -2.48 16.30 -0.23
C ILE A 80 -3.82 15.59 -0.05
N TRP A 81 -3.92 14.32 -0.48
CA TRP A 81 -5.13 13.53 -0.33
C TRP A 81 -5.59 13.36 1.12
N GLU A 82 -4.66 13.09 2.05
CA GLU A 82 -4.97 13.01 3.48
C GLU A 82 -5.49 14.33 4.04
N TYR A 83 -4.85 15.45 3.68
CA TYR A 83 -5.29 16.78 4.08
C TYR A 83 -6.70 17.10 3.55
N THR A 84 -6.97 16.76 2.29
CA THR A 84 -8.27 17.00 1.67
C THR A 84 -9.36 16.14 2.26
N LYS A 85 -9.10 14.86 2.59
CA LYS A 85 -10.07 14.05 3.34
C LYS A 85 -10.40 14.66 4.70
N ALA A 86 -9.41 15.23 5.39
CA ALA A 86 -9.60 15.80 6.71
C ALA A 86 -10.32 17.17 6.69
N THR A 87 -10.17 17.95 5.62
CA THR A 87 -10.61 19.36 5.57
C THR A 87 -11.62 19.66 4.47
N SER A 88 -11.90 18.72 3.58
CA SER A 88 -12.68 18.93 2.34
C SER A 88 -12.16 20.08 1.46
N THR A 89 -10.90 20.49 1.65
CA THR A 89 -10.29 21.59 0.90
C THR A 89 -9.54 21.07 -0.31
N PHE A 90 -9.83 21.64 -1.48
CA PHE A 90 -9.13 21.39 -2.74
C PHE A 90 -8.46 22.68 -3.22
N ASP A 91 -7.28 22.56 -3.82
CA ASP A 91 -6.56 23.68 -4.45
C ASP A 91 -6.02 23.24 -5.81
N LYS A 92 -6.29 24.05 -6.84
CA LYS A 92 -5.82 23.82 -8.20
C LYS A 92 -4.30 23.86 -8.29
N LYS A 93 -3.63 24.69 -7.48
CA LYS A 93 -2.15 24.76 -7.45
C LYS A 93 -1.53 23.46 -6.95
N TRP A 94 -2.19 22.77 -6.01
CA TRP A 94 -1.75 21.46 -5.56
C TRP A 94 -1.93 20.40 -6.64
N MET A 95 -3.02 20.47 -7.42
CA MET A 95 -3.18 19.62 -8.58
C MET A 95 -2.03 19.81 -9.58
N GLU A 96 -1.74 21.05 -9.95
CA GLU A 96 -0.66 21.39 -10.90
C GLU A 96 0.71 20.92 -10.41
N SER A 97 1.02 21.04 -9.12
CA SER A 97 2.28 20.53 -8.57
C SER A 97 2.33 19.00 -8.48
N MET A 98 1.24 18.31 -8.13
CA MET A 98 1.19 16.84 -8.21
C MET A 98 1.44 16.35 -9.64
N GLU A 99 0.86 17.00 -10.64
CA GLU A 99 1.08 16.66 -12.06
C GLU A 99 2.53 16.88 -12.50
N MET A 100 3.15 17.94 -12.03
CA MET A 100 4.55 18.26 -12.33
C MET A 100 5.49 17.22 -11.72
N GLU A 101 5.28 16.84 -10.46
CA GLU A 101 6.09 15.80 -9.84
C GLU A 101 5.89 14.45 -10.53
N MET A 102 4.64 14.07 -10.85
CA MET A 102 4.38 12.83 -11.58
C MET A 102 5.04 12.83 -12.97
N SER A 103 5.11 13.99 -13.64
CA SER A 103 5.85 14.13 -14.90
C SER A 103 7.36 13.89 -14.72
N PHE A 104 7.94 14.26 -13.58
CA PHE A 104 9.33 13.91 -13.26
C PHE A 104 9.51 12.40 -13.13
N TRP A 105 8.64 11.69 -12.41
CA TRP A 105 8.72 10.23 -12.27
C TRP A 105 8.55 9.51 -13.61
N GLU A 106 7.53 9.91 -14.39
CA GLU A 106 7.27 9.36 -15.74
C GLU A 106 8.43 9.58 -16.70
N LYS A 107 9.10 10.73 -16.63
CA LYS A 107 10.22 11.03 -17.52
C LYS A 107 11.53 10.37 -17.09
N ASN A 108 11.79 10.30 -15.79
CA ASN A 108 13.14 10.01 -15.27
C ASN A 108 13.26 8.67 -14.53
N ARG A 109 12.15 8.00 -14.21
CA ARG A 109 12.13 6.76 -13.40
C ARG A 109 11.38 5.60 -14.06
N THR A 110 10.82 5.83 -15.24
CA THR A 110 10.19 4.79 -16.06
C THR A 110 11.22 3.78 -16.60
N ILE A 111 10.82 2.52 -16.67
CA ILE A 111 11.59 1.42 -17.25
C ILE A 111 10.66 0.41 -17.93
N GLU A 112 11.15 -0.22 -19.00
CA GLU A 112 10.44 -1.28 -19.73
C GLU A 112 10.95 -2.65 -19.28
N VAL A 113 10.04 -3.51 -18.80
CA VAL A 113 10.33 -4.89 -18.38
C VAL A 113 9.27 -5.82 -18.98
N GLU A 114 9.72 -6.79 -19.79
CA GLU A 114 8.85 -7.79 -20.44
C GLU A 114 7.63 -7.18 -21.17
N GLY A 115 7.86 -6.04 -21.83
CA GLY A 115 6.83 -5.28 -22.56
C GLY A 115 5.83 -4.57 -21.65
N GLN A 116 6.19 -4.28 -20.41
CA GLN A 116 5.42 -3.50 -19.45
C GLN A 116 6.22 -2.27 -19.01
N THR A 117 5.53 -1.14 -18.92
CA THR A 117 6.06 0.11 -18.39
C THR A 117 5.90 0.13 -16.86
N LEU A 118 7.01 0.18 -16.14
CA LEU A 118 7.10 0.22 -14.67
C LEU A 118 8.02 1.35 -14.23
N PHE A 119 8.19 1.49 -12.91
CA PHE A 119 9.04 2.50 -12.29
C PHE A 119 10.13 1.86 -11.42
N ALA A 120 11.34 2.42 -11.44
CA ALA A 120 12.44 2.01 -10.60
C ALA A 120 13.19 3.22 -10.02
N TYR A 121 13.70 3.11 -8.80
CA TYR A 121 14.59 4.11 -8.21
C TYR A 121 15.91 4.12 -8.98
N ARG A 122 16.21 5.22 -9.67
CA ARG A 122 17.33 5.31 -10.62
C ARG A 122 17.91 6.72 -10.61
N THR A 123 18.77 6.97 -9.64
CA THR A 123 19.44 8.26 -9.51
C THR A 123 20.52 8.44 -10.57
N LEU A 124 20.80 9.69 -10.94
CA LEU A 124 21.86 10.04 -11.89
C LEU A 124 23.23 10.15 -11.22
N SER A 125 23.28 10.22 -9.89
CA SER A 125 24.53 10.34 -9.14
C SER A 125 25.27 9.02 -9.18
N ASN A 126 26.50 9.03 -9.66
CA ASN A 126 27.39 7.88 -9.77
C ASN A 126 28.72 8.14 -9.05
N CYS A 127 28.68 8.85 -7.93
CA CYS A 127 29.82 9.22 -7.12
C CYS A 127 29.46 9.08 -5.63
N PRO A 128 30.44 8.98 -4.71
CA PRO A 128 30.16 8.89 -3.28
C PRO A 128 29.27 10.03 -2.78
N ARG A 129 28.29 9.71 -1.94
CA ARG A 129 27.37 10.69 -1.36
C ARG A 129 28.13 11.72 -0.53
N PRO A 130 27.90 13.05 -0.69
CA PRO A 130 28.58 14.06 0.13
C PRO A 130 28.40 13.86 1.65
N GLU A 131 27.21 13.42 2.07
CA GLU A 131 26.84 13.18 3.47
C GLU A 131 27.47 11.92 4.09
N ASN A 132 28.01 11.01 3.26
CA ASN A 132 28.74 9.83 3.72
C ASN A 132 29.91 9.45 2.78
N PHE A 133 30.70 10.45 2.37
CA PHE A 133 31.65 10.30 1.26
C PHE A 133 32.66 9.18 1.47
N ARG A 134 33.26 9.10 2.67
CA ARG A 134 34.31 8.12 2.96
C ARG A 134 33.77 6.69 2.94
N GLY A 135 32.60 6.45 3.54
CA GLY A 135 31.98 5.12 3.58
C GLY A 135 31.68 4.62 2.17
N ASP A 136 30.97 5.44 1.39
CA ASP A 136 30.62 5.13 0.00
C ASP A 136 31.86 4.92 -0.88
N TYR A 137 32.88 5.78 -0.74
CA TYR A 137 34.12 5.64 -1.49
C TYR A 137 34.78 4.28 -1.22
N GLN A 138 34.91 3.88 0.05
CA GLN A 138 35.51 2.60 0.41
C GLN A 138 34.70 1.41 -0.12
N ILE A 139 33.37 1.46 -0.06
CA ILE A 139 32.49 0.40 -0.60
C ILE A 139 32.67 0.28 -2.11
N GLY A 140 32.57 1.40 -2.84
CA GLY A 140 32.70 1.40 -4.29
C GLY A 140 34.06 0.91 -4.76
N MET A 141 35.14 1.28 -4.07
CA MET A 141 36.50 0.86 -4.41
C MET A 141 36.78 -0.64 -4.23
N ASN A 142 35.91 -1.37 -3.52
CA ASN A 142 35.98 -2.84 -3.43
C ASN A 142 35.35 -3.55 -4.64
N SER A 143 34.69 -2.81 -5.54
CA SER A 143 34.08 -3.32 -6.76
C SER A 143 34.93 -3.01 -7.98
N SER A 144 34.82 -3.86 -9.02
CA SER A 144 35.40 -3.58 -10.34
C SER A 144 34.71 -2.44 -11.08
N ASP A 145 33.49 -2.07 -10.67
CA ASP A 145 32.75 -0.92 -11.20
C ASP A 145 32.23 -0.02 -10.07
N PRO A 146 33.09 0.84 -9.50
CA PRO A 146 32.73 1.73 -8.41
C PRO A 146 31.58 2.69 -8.76
N SER A 147 31.54 3.16 -10.02
CA SER A 147 30.52 4.11 -10.49
C SER A 147 29.11 3.52 -10.43
N SER A 148 28.97 2.24 -10.80
CA SER A 148 27.68 1.55 -10.68
C SER A 148 27.28 1.38 -9.22
N VAL A 149 28.19 0.95 -8.35
CA VAL A 149 27.92 0.80 -6.91
C VAL A 149 27.46 2.11 -6.27
N TRP A 150 28.14 3.23 -6.56
CA TRP A 150 27.74 4.55 -6.04
C TRP A 150 26.35 4.98 -6.52
N ARG A 151 26.00 4.64 -7.76
CA ARG A 151 24.65 4.90 -8.29
C ARG A 151 23.59 4.04 -7.65
N SER A 152 23.88 2.77 -7.38
CA SER A 152 22.97 1.87 -6.66
C SER A 152 22.80 2.29 -5.20
N ILE A 153 23.86 2.78 -4.55
CA ILE A 153 23.82 3.39 -3.21
C ILE A 153 22.90 4.62 -3.19
N SER A 154 23.11 5.56 -4.12
CA SER A 154 22.29 6.76 -4.20
C SER A 154 20.82 6.44 -4.51
N SER A 155 20.58 5.40 -5.32
CA SER A 155 19.23 4.91 -5.63
C SER A 155 18.56 4.18 -4.46
N ALA A 156 19.32 3.49 -3.59
CA ALA A 156 18.77 2.99 -2.32
C ALA A 156 18.40 4.11 -1.35
N CYS A 157 19.13 5.23 -1.36
CA CYS A 157 18.73 6.40 -0.58
C CYS A 157 17.45 7.05 -1.15
N GLU A 158 17.24 6.99 -2.47
CA GLU A 158 16.00 7.42 -3.12
C GLU A 158 14.82 6.48 -2.81
N SER A 159 15.07 5.20 -2.51
CA SER A 159 14.02 4.28 -2.08
C SER A 159 13.60 4.48 -0.63
N GLY A 160 14.40 5.18 0.17
CA GLY A 160 14.24 5.30 1.62
C GLY A 160 14.70 4.07 2.39
N TRP A 161 15.16 3.00 1.71
CA TRP A 161 15.64 1.76 2.31
C TRP A 161 17.16 1.65 2.20
N ASP A 162 17.88 2.66 2.68
CA ASP A 162 19.34 2.72 2.75
C ASP A 162 19.86 2.23 4.12
N PHE A 163 20.40 1.02 4.26
CA PHE A 163 20.41 -0.06 3.28
C PHE A 163 19.64 -1.28 3.78
N SER A 164 19.43 -2.21 2.85
CA SER A 164 18.74 -3.48 3.04
C SER A 164 19.36 -4.53 2.14
N SER A 165 19.36 -5.77 2.59
CA SER A 165 19.61 -6.97 1.80
C SER A 165 18.71 -7.05 0.56
N ARG A 166 17.56 -6.35 0.57
CA ARG A 166 16.62 -6.20 -0.54
C ARG A 166 17.30 -5.78 -1.85
N TRP A 167 18.36 -4.98 -1.76
CA TRP A 167 19.04 -4.38 -2.89
C TRP A 167 20.36 -5.08 -3.27
N MET A 168 20.71 -6.14 -2.58
CA MET A 168 22.01 -6.80 -2.65
C MET A 168 21.86 -8.16 -3.33
N GLN A 169 22.95 -8.65 -3.93
CA GLN A 169 22.94 -10.00 -4.49
C GLN A 169 22.75 -11.02 -3.37
N SER A 170 22.03 -12.11 -3.65
CA SER A 170 21.88 -13.22 -2.72
C SER A 170 23.16 -14.06 -2.66
N ASN A 171 24.22 -13.53 -2.06
CA ASN A 171 25.31 -14.32 -1.49
C ASN A 171 25.08 -14.41 0.04
N ASN A 172 25.64 -15.42 0.71
CA ASN A 172 25.32 -15.78 2.12
C ASN A 172 25.61 -14.68 3.18
N THR A 173 25.94 -13.46 2.77
CA THR A 173 26.17 -12.24 3.57
C THR A 173 25.58 -11.09 2.77
N ALA A 174 24.71 -10.25 3.34
CA ALA A 174 24.23 -9.04 2.67
C ALA A 174 25.38 -8.02 2.51
N ASP A 175 26.20 -8.23 1.47
CA ASP A 175 27.36 -7.41 1.16
C ASP A 175 26.93 -6.18 0.37
N LEU A 176 27.09 -5.01 0.99
CA LEU A 176 26.75 -3.72 0.41
C LEU A 176 27.57 -3.41 -0.85
N SER A 177 28.74 -4.02 -1.07
CA SER A 177 29.49 -3.88 -2.32
C SER A 177 28.77 -4.50 -3.53
N SER A 178 27.83 -5.42 -3.29
CA SER A 178 27.01 -6.09 -4.31
C SER A 178 25.68 -5.36 -4.61
N ILE A 179 25.45 -4.19 -4.01
CA ILE A 179 24.23 -3.42 -4.17
C ILE A 179 24.00 -3.04 -5.65
N HIS A 180 22.77 -3.23 -6.12
CA HIS A 180 22.37 -2.94 -7.50
C HIS A 180 20.92 -2.43 -7.59
N THR A 181 20.53 -1.56 -6.65
CA THR A 181 19.18 -1.00 -6.49
C THR A 181 18.59 -0.43 -7.79
N ASP A 182 19.39 0.24 -8.61
CA ASP A 182 18.94 0.85 -9.87
C ASP A 182 18.68 -0.16 -11.00
N GLN A 183 18.91 -1.44 -10.73
CA GLN A 183 18.62 -2.60 -11.59
C GLN A 183 17.48 -3.47 -11.04
N ILE A 184 16.85 -3.04 -9.95
CA ILE A 184 15.70 -3.72 -9.34
C ILE A 184 14.46 -2.85 -9.57
N VAL A 185 13.37 -3.46 -10.03
CA VAL A 185 12.07 -2.82 -10.14
C VAL A 185 11.26 -3.17 -8.88
N PRO A 186 11.01 -2.21 -7.99
CA PRO A 186 10.50 -2.53 -6.67
C PRO A 186 8.98 -2.38 -6.58
N VAL A 187 8.34 -3.28 -5.83
CA VAL A 187 6.87 -3.35 -5.70
C VAL A 187 6.29 -2.07 -5.11
N ASP A 188 6.92 -1.57 -4.04
CA ASP A 188 6.45 -0.39 -3.29
C ASP A 188 6.38 0.88 -4.13
N LEU A 189 7.41 1.20 -4.92
CA LEU A 189 7.38 2.39 -5.80
C LEU A 189 6.20 2.34 -6.78
N ASN A 190 5.99 1.18 -7.40
CA ASN A 190 4.93 1.01 -8.40
C ASN A 190 3.54 1.08 -7.76
N VAL A 191 3.37 0.55 -6.54
CA VAL A 191 2.12 0.72 -5.77
C VAL A 191 1.86 2.18 -5.42
N ILE A 192 2.88 2.91 -4.96
CA ILE A 192 2.75 4.34 -4.63
C ILE A 192 2.34 5.14 -5.87
N ILE A 193 3.01 4.92 -7.01
CA ILE A 193 2.69 5.61 -8.26
C ILE A 193 1.29 5.26 -8.78
N ALA A 194 0.88 3.99 -8.69
CA ALA A 194 -0.48 3.59 -9.03
C ALA A 194 -1.51 4.33 -8.17
N LYS A 195 -1.25 4.47 -6.87
CA LYS A 195 -2.11 5.24 -5.97
C LYS A 195 -2.13 6.74 -6.30
N ASN A 196 -0.98 7.32 -6.69
CA ASN A 196 -0.90 8.70 -7.16
C ASN A 196 -1.79 8.95 -8.39
N TYR A 197 -1.89 8.01 -9.32
CA TYR A 197 -2.82 8.13 -10.45
C TYR A 197 -4.28 8.15 -10.02
N ILE A 198 -4.68 7.35 -9.02
CA ILE A 198 -6.04 7.40 -8.47
C ILE A 198 -6.33 8.76 -7.81
N ILE A 199 -5.36 9.30 -7.06
CA ILE A 199 -5.50 10.60 -6.41
C ILE A 199 -5.66 11.71 -7.45
N LEU A 200 -4.81 11.72 -8.48
CA LEU A 200 -4.88 12.68 -9.59
C LEU A 200 -6.17 12.56 -10.41
N ALA A 201 -6.68 11.34 -10.62
CA ALA A 201 -7.98 11.14 -11.23
C ALA A 201 -9.09 11.78 -10.39
N SER A 202 -9.10 11.52 -9.08
CA SER A 202 -10.10 12.04 -8.14
C SER A 202 -10.08 13.57 -8.06
N TYR A 203 -8.89 14.16 -8.04
CA TYR A 203 -8.71 15.62 -8.12
C TYR A 203 -9.18 16.19 -9.44
N SER A 204 -8.90 15.50 -10.55
CA SER A 204 -9.35 15.93 -11.88
C SER A 204 -10.87 15.94 -11.98
N ASP A 205 -11.55 14.90 -11.48
CA ASP A 205 -13.01 14.84 -11.41
C ASP A 205 -13.59 15.99 -10.58
N HIS A 206 -12.99 16.28 -9.42
CA HIS A 206 -13.44 17.36 -8.54
C HIS A 206 -13.47 18.72 -9.25
N PHE A 207 -12.47 19.01 -10.10
CA PHE A 207 -12.41 20.24 -10.90
C PHE A 207 -13.14 20.15 -12.25
N GLY A 208 -13.91 19.09 -12.52
CA GLY A 208 -14.65 18.91 -13.77
C GLY A 208 -13.77 18.54 -14.98
N ASN A 209 -12.52 18.16 -14.76
CA ASN A 209 -11.58 17.76 -15.81
C ASN A 209 -11.71 16.25 -16.12
N PHE A 210 -12.89 15.82 -16.55
CA PHE A 210 -13.23 14.40 -16.69
C PHE A 210 -12.35 13.64 -17.71
N ASP A 211 -11.95 14.28 -18.82
CA ASP A 211 -11.05 13.69 -19.80
C ASP A 211 -9.68 13.38 -19.19
N LYS A 212 -9.18 14.30 -18.38
CA LYS A 212 -7.92 14.16 -17.65
C LYS A 212 -8.04 13.08 -16.57
N ALA A 213 -9.16 13.03 -15.85
CA ALA A 213 -9.43 11.95 -14.91
C ALA A 213 -9.41 10.58 -15.60
N ALA A 214 -10.01 10.47 -16.79
CA ALA A 214 -9.99 9.25 -17.59
C ALA A 214 -8.57 8.86 -18.05
N VAL A 215 -7.69 9.82 -18.36
CA VAL A 215 -6.27 9.54 -18.63
C VAL A 215 -5.60 8.91 -17.42
N TYR A 216 -5.77 9.48 -16.22
CA TYR A 216 -5.15 8.94 -15.01
C TYR A 216 -5.70 7.58 -14.61
N ARG A 217 -7.00 7.33 -14.79
CA ARG A 217 -7.58 5.99 -14.60
C ARG A 217 -6.95 4.96 -15.54
N ARG A 218 -6.79 5.29 -16.83
CA ARG A 218 -6.09 4.39 -17.78
C ARG A 218 -4.64 4.12 -17.38
N LYS A 219 -3.91 5.14 -16.90
CA LYS A 219 -2.54 4.95 -16.38
C LYS A 219 -2.51 4.04 -15.16
N PHE A 220 -3.48 4.18 -14.26
CA PHE A 220 -3.65 3.27 -13.11
C PHE A 220 -3.93 1.84 -13.57
N ASP A 221 -4.85 1.63 -14.52
CA ASP A 221 -5.19 0.29 -15.02
C ASP A 221 -3.97 -0.38 -15.67
N GLN A 222 -3.26 0.34 -16.54
CA GLN A 222 -2.03 -0.15 -17.19
C GLN A 222 -0.94 -0.52 -16.18
N LEU A 223 -0.70 0.32 -15.17
CA LEU A 223 0.30 0.05 -14.15
C LEU A 223 -0.13 -1.10 -13.22
N SER A 224 -1.43 -1.24 -12.94
CA SER A 224 -1.97 -2.35 -12.17
C SER A 224 -1.77 -3.69 -12.87
N ASP A 225 -2.03 -3.75 -14.17
CA ASP A 225 -1.76 -4.93 -15.00
C ASP A 225 -0.26 -5.27 -15.00
N ALA A 226 0.61 -4.26 -15.12
CA ALA A 226 2.05 -4.42 -15.05
C ALA A 226 2.53 -4.95 -13.70
N ILE A 227 2.02 -4.39 -12.58
CA ILE A 227 2.30 -4.85 -11.21
C ILE A 227 1.92 -6.32 -11.05
N GLN A 228 0.73 -6.70 -11.52
CA GLN A 228 0.27 -8.09 -11.47
C GLN A 228 1.19 -8.99 -12.31
N LYS A 229 1.44 -8.64 -13.57
CA LYS A 229 2.22 -9.48 -14.49
C LYS A 229 3.66 -9.68 -14.03
N ILE A 230 4.32 -8.61 -13.60
CA ILE A 230 5.76 -8.64 -13.32
C ILE A 230 6.05 -9.10 -11.89
N PHE A 231 5.29 -8.64 -10.89
CA PHE A 231 5.65 -8.89 -9.48
C PHE A 231 4.93 -10.08 -8.86
N TRP A 232 3.73 -10.45 -9.32
CA TRP A 232 2.97 -11.54 -8.71
C TRP A 232 3.66 -12.90 -8.89
N ASP A 233 3.79 -13.66 -7.81
CA ASP A 233 4.13 -15.07 -7.84
C ASP A 233 2.96 -15.90 -7.34
N ASP A 234 2.35 -16.68 -8.24
CA ASP A 234 1.12 -17.41 -7.98
C ASP A 234 1.28 -18.54 -6.96
N LYS A 235 2.49 -19.12 -6.88
CA LYS A 235 2.84 -20.23 -5.97
C LYS A 235 3.08 -19.72 -4.56
N LYS A 236 3.76 -18.58 -4.43
CA LYS A 236 4.02 -17.94 -3.14
C LYS A 236 2.81 -17.18 -2.61
N GLY A 237 1.99 -16.62 -3.51
CA GLY A 237 0.79 -15.85 -3.15
C GLY A 237 1.07 -14.42 -2.73
N ALA A 238 2.12 -13.79 -3.29
CA ALA A 238 2.50 -12.41 -3.01
C ALA A 238 3.23 -11.76 -4.18
N TRP A 239 3.52 -10.46 -4.07
CA TRP A 239 4.26 -9.70 -5.06
C TRP A 239 5.71 -9.53 -4.63
N PHE A 240 6.65 -9.61 -5.56
CA PHE A 240 8.08 -9.57 -5.28
C PHE A 240 8.79 -8.63 -6.24
N ASP A 241 9.82 -7.95 -5.75
CA ASP A 241 10.65 -7.09 -6.59
C ASP A 241 11.27 -7.90 -7.72
N TYR A 242 11.44 -7.26 -8.88
CA TYR A 242 11.98 -7.91 -10.08
C TYR A 242 13.40 -7.42 -10.36
N ASP A 243 14.34 -8.34 -10.39
CA ASP A 243 15.74 -8.11 -10.73
C ASP A 243 15.91 -8.20 -12.26
N ILE A 244 16.28 -7.08 -12.89
CA ILE A 244 16.37 -6.97 -14.34
C ILE A 244 17.51 -7.82 -14.92
N PRO A 245 18.76 -7.76 -14.38
CA PRO A 245 19.87 -8.54 -14.90
C PRO A 245 19.61 -10.05 -14.88
N THR A 246 19.07 -10.57 -13.77
CA THR A 246 18.83 -12.01 -13.58
C THR A 246 17.50 -12.47 -14.14
N LYS A 247 16.57 -11.54 -14.44
CA LYS A 247 15.19 -11.80 -14.85
C LYS A 247 14.45 -12.68 -13.84
N LYS A 248 14.68 -12.43 -12.56
CA LYS A 248 14.11 -13.21 -11.45
C LYS A 248 13.49 -12.29 -10.42
N LYS A 249 12.48 -12.83 -9.73
CA LYS A 249 11.89 -12.22 -8.55
C LYS A 249 12.80 -12.47 -7.33
N ASN A 250 12.98 -11.46 -6.48
CA ASN A 250 13.55 -11.65 -5.16
C ASN A 250 12.47 -12.24 -4.23
N LEU A 251 12.49 -13.56 -4.03
CA LEU A 251 11.47 -14.27 -3.25
C LEU A 251 11.66 -14.19 -1.72
N ASN A 252 12.60 -13.37 -1.24
CA ASN A 252 12.73 -13.09 0.18
C ASN A 252 11.53 -12.26 0.68
N PHE A 253 11.23 -12.39 1.97
CA PHE A 253 10.17 -11.60 2.59
C PHE A 253 10.64 -10.16 2.83
N TYR A 254 9.83 -9.21 2.35
CA TYR A 254 9.83 -7.80 2.72
C TYR A 254 8.38 -7.35 2.91
N PRO A 255 8.09 -6.42 3.85
CA PRO A 255 6.77 -5.82 4.03
C PRO A 255 6.07 -5.37 2.74
N SER A 256 6.84 -4.87 1.75
CA SER A 256 6.32 -4.44 0.45
C SER A 256 5.63 -5.55 -0.36
N ASN A 257 5.87 -6.84 -0.03
CA ASN A 257 5.27 -7.96 -0.76
C ASN A 257 3.74 -7.99 -0.70
N VAL A 258 3.11 -7.26 0.23
CA VAL A 258 1.65 -7.20 0.39
C VAL A 258 1.05 -5.84 0.09
N TYR A 259 1.88 -4.82 -0.19
CA TYR A 259 1.44 -3.44 -0.47
C TYR A 259 0.42 -3.32 -1.62
N PRO A 260 0.47 -4.16 -2.67
CA PRO A 260 -0.54 -4.09 -3.74
C PRO A 260 -1.97 -4.26 -3.26
N LEU A 261 -2.25 -4.89 -2.10
CA LEU A 261 -3.61 -4.94 -1.53
C LEU A 261 -4.21 -3.56 -1.26
N MET A 262 -3.41 -2.48 -1.16
CA MET A 262 -3.91 -1.11 -1.02
C MET A 262 -4.50 -0.52 -2.31
N LEU A 263 -4.32 -1.20 -3.44
CA LEU A 263 -4.83 -0.81 -4.74
C LEU A 263 -6.25 -1.38 -4.96
N PRO A 264 -7.19 -0.59 -5.50
CA PRO A 264 -8.50 -1.10 -5.89
C PRO A 264 -8.39 -2.30 -6.84
N GLY A 265 -9.16 -3.35 -6.60
CA GLY A 265 -9.18 -4.57 -7.40
C GLY A 265 -8.17 -5.63 -6.95
N PHE A 266 -7.25 -5.31 -6.04
CA PHE A 266 -6.26 -6.27 -5.54
C PHE A 266 -6.77 -7.05 -4.32
N GLU A 267 -7.89 -6.65 -3.71
CA GLU A 267 -8.54 -7.38 -2.63
C GLU A 267 -8.95 -8.82 -3.03
N GLN A 268 -9.07 -9.11 -4.33
CA GLN A 268 -9.30 -10.47 -4.84
C GLN A 268 -8.16 -11.46 -4.54
N PHE A 269 -6.95 -10.98 -4.27
CA PHE A 269 -5.78 -11.83 -3.93
C PHE A 269 -5.68 -12.15 -2.44
N SER A 270 -6.59 -11.63 -1.61
CA SER A 270 -6.51 -11.70 -0.13
C SER A 270 -6.31 -13.12 0.41
N ALA A 271 -6.98 -14.12 -0.17
CA ALA A 271 -6.86 -15.51 0.29
C ALA A 271 -5.45 -16.10 0.06
N LYS A 272 -4.80 -15.74 -1.05
CA LYS A 272 -3.42 -16.18 -1.32
C LYS A 272 -2.41 -15.44 -0.45
N VAL A 273 -2.63 -14.15 -0.24
CA VAL A 273 -1.80 -13.34 0.67
C VAL A 273 -1.92 -13.82 2.11
N GLU A 274 -3.10 -14.26 2.55
CA GLU A 274 -3.29 -14.92 3.85
C GLU A 274 -2.40 -16.17 3.98
N GLY A 275 -2.39 -17.04 2.96
CA GLY A 275 -1.52 -18.22 2.94
C GLY A 275 -0.04 -17.85 2.99
N TYR A 276 0.36 -16.83 2.22
CA TYR A 276 1.72 -16.31 2.21
C TYR A 276 2.15 -15.81 3.59
N ILE A 277 1.37 -14.90 4.20
CA ILE A 277 1.78 -14.27 5.45
C ILE A 277 1.81 -15.25 6.62
N LYS A 278 0.92 -16.25 6.64
CA LYS A 278 0.93 -17.33 7.63
C LYS A 278 2.17 -18.22 7.51
N SER A 279 2.61 -18.49 6.28
CA SER A 279 3.74 -19.40 6.01
C SER A 279 5.11 -18.71 5.99
N SER A 280 5.16 -17.39 5.79
CA SER A 280 6.43 -16.65 5.75
C SER A 280 7.15 -16.60 7.10
N GLY A 281 6.41 -16.69 8.21
CA GLY A 281 6.94 -16.49 9.56
C GLY A 281 7.07 -15.02 9.97
N ALA A 282 6.60 -14.08 9.14
CA ALA A 282 6.64 -12.64 9.44
C ALA A 282 5.77 -12.23 10.64
N LEU A 283 4.75 -13.02 10.98
CA LEU A 283 3.84 -12.79 12.11
C LEU A 283 4.39 -13.33 13.44
N ASN A 284 5.57 -13.97 13.45
CA ASN A 284 6.13 -14.61 14.65
C ASN A 284 6.83 -13.63 15.61
N TYR A 285 6.82 -12.34 15.29
CA TYR A 285 7.58 -11.31 16.01
C TYR A 285 6.66 -10.43 16.84
N ALA A 286 6.93 -10.37 18.14
CA ALA A 286 6.06 -9.71 19.10
C ALA A 286 6.06 -8.19 18.98
N GLY A 287 7.16 -7.57 18.53
CA GLY A 287 7.31 -6.11 18.41
C GLY A 287 6.81 -5.52 17.07
N GLY A 288 6.22 -6.35 16.22
CA GLY A 288 5.73 -5.99 14.88
C GLY A 288 6.47 -6.73 13.76
N ILE A 289 6.03 -6.52 12.53
CA ILE A 289 6.57 -7.20 11.34
C ILE A 289 7.97 -6.64 11.01
N PRO A 290 9.03 -7.46 10.99
CA PRO A 290 10.37 -6.97 10.69
C PRO A 290 10.52 -6.59 9.20
N SER A 291 11.51 -5.74 8.90
CA SER A 291 11.78 -5.25 7.54
C SER A 291 12.25 -6.35 6.60
N SER A 292 12.85 -7.41 7.13
CA SER A 292 13.09 -8.67 6.46
C SER A 292 13.03 -9.80 7.48
N LEU A 293 13.03 -11.05 7.03
CA LEU A 293 13.22 -12.20 7.92
C LEU A 293 14.71 -12.39 8.25
N PRO A 294 15.05 -13.14 9.34
CA PRO A 294 16.43 -13.38 9.73
C PRO A 294 17.31 -13.78 8.56
N ALA A 295 18.25 -12.90 8.25
CA ALA A 295 19.23 -13.04 7.20
C ALA A 295 20.59 -12.60 7.74
N ASN A 296 21.68 -12.98 7.06
CA ASN A 296 23.03 -12.55 7.43
C ASN A 296 23.27 -11.10 6.96
N SER A 297 22.58 -10.15 7.59
CA SER A 297 22.66 -8.71 7.32
C SER A 297 22.88 -7.93 8.60
N VAL A 298 23.64 -6.83 8.49
CA VAL A 298 23.84 -5.84 9.55
C VAL A 298 23.20 -4.50 9.19
N GLN A 299 22.41 -4.46 8.12
CA GLN A 299 21.81 -3.24 7.59
C GLN A 299 20.54 -2.87 8.35
N GLN A 300 20.20 -1.57 8.34
CA GLN A 300 19.14 -1.06 9.20
C GLN A 300 17.73 -1.36 8.70
N TRP A 301 17.53 -1.56 7.40
CA TRP A 301 16.26 -1.98 6.80
C TRP A 301 16.19 -3.51 6.62
N ASP A 302 16.70 -4.25 7.61
CA ASP A 302 16.65 -5.71 7.71
C ASP A 302 16.29 -6.16 9.13
N PHE A 303 16.04 -7.46 9.30
CA PHE A 303 15.91 -8.10 10.61
C PHE A 303 17.07 -7.71 11.56
N PRO A 304 16.81 -7.39 12.84
CA PRO A 304 15.53 -7.47 13.54
C PRO A 304 14.68 -6.18 13.50
N ASN A 305 15.00 -5.21 12.64
CA ASN A 305 14.40 -3.89 12.75
C ASN A 305 12.97 -3.82 12.19
N VAL A 306 12.11 -3.17 12.97
CA VAL A 306 10.76 -2.73 12.61
C VAL A 306 10.78 -1.22 12.42
N TRP A 307 10.17 -0.76 11.32
CA TRP A 307 10.05 0.65 10.99
C TRP A 307 8.58 1.04 10.91
N ALA A 308 8.23 2.18 11.50
CA ALA A 308 6.84 2.67 11.53
C ALA A 308 6.20 2.79 10.13
N PRO A 309 6.91 3.28 9.09
CA PRO A 309 6.45 3.23 7.70
C PRO A 309 5.96 1.85 7.24
N ASN A 310 6.77 0.82 7.48
CA ASN A 310 6.47 -0.54 7.04
C ASN A 310 5.30 -1.14 7.81
N GLN A 311 5.23 -0.90 9.12
CA GLN A 311 4.06 -1.32 9.90
C GLN A 311 2.79 -0.68 9.37
N HIS A 312 2.84 0.62 9.15
CA HIS A 312 1.68 1.40 8.71
C HIS A 312 1.15 0.91 7.36
N PHE A 313 2.01 0.71 6.36
CA PHE A 313 1.60 0.21 5.04
C PHE A 313 1.17 -1.25 5.06
N VAL A 314 1.80 -2.14 5.84
CA VAL A 314 1.30 -3.53 5.97
C VAL A 314 -0.08 -3.55 6.62
N ILE A 315 -0.29 -2.79 7.70
CA ILE A 315 -1.59 -2.69 8.37
C ILE A 315 -2.66 -2.16 7.40
N GLN A 316 -2.34 -1.11 6.62
CA GLN A 316 -3.26 -0.60 5.59
C GLN A 316 -3.56 -1.63 4.50
N SER A 317 -2.56 -2.40 4.07
CA SER A 317 -2.72 -3.48 3.09
C SER A 317 -3.67 -4.56 3.61
N PHE A 318 -3.52 -4.95 4.88
CA PHE A 318 -4.40 -5.92 5.52
C PHE A 318 -5.82 -5.39 5.74
N LEU A 319 -5.97 -4.11 6.08
CA LEU A 319 -7.29 -3.47 6.20
C LEU A 319 -8.01 -3.37 4.86
N ALA A 320 -7.28 -3.14 3.76
CA ALA A 320 -7.84 -3.09 2.41
C ALA A 320 -8.20 -4.47 1.85
N SER A 321 -7.78 -5.55 2.51
CA SER A 321 -8.10 -6.92 2.09
C SER A 321 -9.58 -7.27 2.35
N ASN A 322 -10.11 -8.23 1.58
CA ASN A 322 -11.41 -8.87 1.81
C ASN A 322 -11.29 -10.16 2.65
N CYS A 323 -10.25 -10.27 3.47
CA CYS A 323 -10.01 -11.44 4.33
C CYS A 323 -10.12 -11.06 5.82
N SER A 324 -11.02 -11.74 6.53
CA SER A 324 -11.25 -11.51 7.96
C SER A 324 -10.00 -11.79 8.81
N PHE A 325 -9.20 -12.79 8.45
CA PHE A 325 -7.94 -13.08 9.12
C PHE A 325 -6.96 -11.89 8.97
N LEU A 326 -6.74 -11.39 7.76
CA LEU A 326 -5.83 -10.26 7.52
C LEU A 326 -6.32 -9.01 8.25
N GLN A 327 -7.63 -8.69 8.19
CA GLN A 327 -8.18 -7.55 8.92
C GLN A 327 -8.03 -7.67 10.45
N GLN A 328 -8.13 -8.88 11.01
CA GLN A 328 -7.83 -9.12 12.43
C GLN A 328 -6.34 -8.99 12.72
N GLU A 329 -5.48 -9.45 11.81
CA GLU A 329 -4.04 -9.32 11.93
C GLU A 329 -3.62 -7.85 11.88
N ALA A 330 -4.25 -7.03 11.06
CA ALA A 330 -4.05 -5.58 11.04
C ALA A 330 -4.23 -4.96 12.44
N LYS A 331 -5.27 -5.36 13.17
CA LYS A 331 -5.55 -4.91 14.55
C LYS A 331 -4.47 -5.38 15.53
N LYS A 332 -4.06 -6.64 15.42
CA LYS A 332 -3.02 -7.22 16.30
C LYS A 332 -1.68 -6.55 16.08
N GLN A 333 -1.27 -6.37 14.84
CA GLN A 333 0.00 -5.71 14.48
C GLN A 333 -0.01 -4.23 14.89
N ALA A 334 -1.14 -3.53 14.73
CA ALA A 334 -1.28 -2.17 15.25
C ALA A 334 -1.12 -2.13 16.78
N ALA A 335 -1.83 -3.00 17.51
CA ALA A 335 -1.75 -3.05 18.98
C ALA A 335 -0.33 -3.39 19.47
N SER A 336 0.31 -4.40 18.86
CA SER A 336 1.69 -4.80 19.16
C SER A 336 2.69 -3.66 18.91
N PHE A 337 2.58 -2.96 17.79
CA PHE A 337 3.50 -1.85 17.49
C PHE A 337 3.26 -0.65 18.41
N ILE A 338 1.99 -0.31 18.71
CA ILE A 338 1.65 0.72 19.68
C ILE A 338 2.22 0.37 21.07
N GLU A 339 2.08 -0.89 21.51
CA GLU A 339 2.66 -1.37 22.78
C GLU A 339 4.18 -1.26 22.77
N THR A 340 4.83 -1.62 21.65
CA THR A 340 6.28 -1.52 21.49
C THR A 340 6.76 -0.08 21.64
N VAL A 341 6.10 0.87 20.99
CA VAL A 341 6.42 2.30 21.11
C VAL A 341 6.11 2.80 22.53
N TYR A 342 4.98 2.40 23.12
CA TYR A 342 4.63 2.75 24.49
C TYR A 342 5.70 2.29 25.50
N ASN A 343 6.16 1.04 25.39
CA ASN A 343 7.22 0.52 26.25
C ASN A 343 8.57 1.23 26.00
N GLY A 344 8.86 1.65 24.77
CA GLY A 344 10.05 2.45 24.47
C GLY A 344 10.07 3.78 25.23
N ILE A 345 8.89 4.40 25.43
CA ILE A 345 8.73 5.66 26.17
C ILE A 345 8.73 5.40 27.69
N TYR A 346 7.92 4.47 28.16
CA TYR A 346 7.54 4.38 29.58
C TYR A 346 8.19 3.23 30.34
N ASN A 347 8.64 2.18 29.64
CA ASN A 347 9.22 0.97 30.23
C ASN A 347 10.56 0.61 29.55
N PRO A 348 11.52 1.55 29.46
CA PRO A 348 12.72 1.33 28.69
C PRO A 348 13.54 0.15 29.25
N VAL A 349 14.00 -0.71 28.34
CA VAL A 349 14.80 -1.89 28.68
C VAL A 349 16.29 -1.53 28.72
N GLY A 350 16.97 -1.89 29.80
CA GLY A 350 18.42 -1.72 29.96
C GLY A 350 18.81 -0.31 30.42
N VAL A 351 19.89 0.23 29.86
CA VAL A 351 20.43 1.57 30.20
C VAL A 351 19.99 2.67 29.24
N VAL A 352 19.12 2.35 28.28
CA VAL A 352 18.60 3.33 27.33
C VAL A 352 17.51 4.16 28.04
N GLY A 353 17.54 5.49 27.90
CA GLY A 353 16.47 6.34 28.41
C GLY A 353 15.14 6.08 27.71
N GLY A 354 14.02 6.49 28.31
CA GLY A 354 12.71 6.40 27.65
C GLY A 354 12.62 7.37 26.47
N GLY A 355 12.12 6.92 25.32
CA GLY A 355 12.02 7.73 24.11
C GLY A 355 11.20 7.09 22.99
N VAL A 356 10.91 7.89 21.96
CA VAL A 356 10.33 7.39 20.70
C VAL A 356 11.44 7.24 19.67
N TRP A 357 11.70 6.01 19.27
CA TRP A 357 12.80 5.69 18.37
C TRP A 357 12.41 5.74 16.89
N GLU A 358 13.41 5.98 16.06
CA GLU A 358 13.38 5.85 14.60
C GLU A 358 12.90 4.46 14.16
N LYS A 359 13.42 3.42 14.82
CA LYS A 359 13.20 2.00 14.54
C LYS A 359 13.29 1.18 15.82
N TYR A 360 12.64 0.03 15.86
CA TYR A 360 12.52 -0.83 17.04
C TYR A 360 12.96 -2.26 16.74
N ASP A 361 13.26 -3.03 17.78
CA ASP A 361 13.56 -4.46 17.68
C ASP A 361 12.26 -5.30 17.62
N ALA A 362 12.07 -6.07 16.54
CA ALA A 362 10.88 -6.90 16.33
C ALA A 362 10.71 -8.03 17.36
N ARG A 363 11.79 -8.45 18.03
CA ARG A 363 11.81 -9.69 18.83
C ARG A 363 10.98 -9.59 20.11
N SER A 364 10.71 -8.39 20.61
CA SER A 364 9.87 -8.18 21.79
C SER A 364 9.11 -6.86 21.72
N THR A 365 8.01 -6.76 22.48
CA THR A 365 7.32 -5.49 22.71
C THR A 365 8.02 -4.60 23.74
N GLY A 366 9.20 -4.96 24.25
CA GLY A 366 9.91 -4.19 25.28
C GLY A 366 10.39 -2.80 24.85
N GLY A 367 10.14 -2.39 23.59
CA GLY A 367 10.42 -1.04 23.12
C GLY A 367 11.90 -0.71 22.96
N ALA A 368 12.76 -1.74 22.90
CA ALA A 368 14.18 -1.56 22.63
C ALA A 368 14.38 -0.93 21.24
N PRO A 369 15.27 0.07 21.11
CA PRO A 369 15.59 0.64 19.81
C PRO A 369 16.24 -0.40 18.91
N GLY A 370 15.96 -0.31 17.62
CA GLY A 370 16.65 -1.10 16.59
C GLY A 370 18.10 -0.63 16.39
N ALA A 371 18.85 -1.36 15.56
CA ALA A 371 20.29 -1.13 15.36
C ALA A 371 20.73 -1.38 13.91
N GLY A 372 22.02 -1.25 13.61
CA GLY A 372 22.58 -1.53 12.29
C GLY A 372 22.55 -0.34 11.33
N GLY A 373 23.12 -0.54 10.15
CA GLY A 373 23.37 0.52 9.17
C GLY A 373 24.55 1.42 9.54
N GLU A 374 24.55 2.64 9.00
CA GLU A 374 25.71 3.54 9.01
C GLU A 374 25.77 4.49 10.20
N TYR A 375 24.73 4.53 11.03
CA TYR A 375 24.63 5.41 12.18
C TYR A 375 23.77 4.80 13.30
N ILE A 376 23.96 5.30 14.51
CA ILE A 376 23.18 4.89 15.68
C ILE A 376 21.70 5.28 15.52
N VAL A 377 20.80 4.55 16.15
CA VAL A 377 19.36 4.88 16.19
C VAL A 377 19.09 6.32 16.65
N GLN A 378 18.06 6.96 16.08
CA GLN A 378 17.67 8.34 16.40
C GLN A 378 16.40 8.40 17.27
N GLU A 379 16.24 9.50 18.02
CA GLU A 379 15.16 9.73 19.00
C GLU A 379 14.19 10.85 18.54
N GLY A 380 12.96 10.81 19.04
CA GLY A 380 11.89 11.78 18.85
C GLY A 380 11.01 11.51 17.63
N PHE A 381 11.15 10.35 17.00
CA PHE A 381 11.13 10.31 15.54
C PHE A 381 9.78 10.57 14.86
N GLY A 382 9.75 11.50 13.92
CA GLY A 382 8.54 12.08 13.30
C GLY A 382 7.60 11.07 12.67
N TRP A 383 8.09 10.10 11.88
CA TRP A 383 7.21 9.07 11.33
C TRP A 383 6.64 8.13 12.40
N THR A 384 7.32 7.95 13.54
CA THR A 384 6.92 6.98 14.56
C THR A 384 5.77 7.59 15.33
N ASN A 385 5.96 8.84 15.75
CA ASN A 385 4.90 9.67 16.34
C ASN A 385 3.67 9.68 15.44
N GLY A 386 3.88 9.99 14.16
CA GLY A 386 2.81 10.15 13.19
C GLY A 386 2.03 8.87 12.91
N ALA A 387 2.73 7.77 12.62
CA ALA A 387 2.12 6.48 12.36
C ALA A 387 1.38 5.93 13.57
N VAL A 388 1.95 6.01 14.78
CA VAL A 388 1.30 5.53 16.01
C VAL A 388 0.04 6.32 16.32
N LEU A 389 0.07 7.65 16.19
CA LEU A 389 -1.13 8.48 16.39
C LEU A 389 -2.24 8.13 15.39
N ASP A 390 -1.89 7.92 14.11
CA ASP A 390 -2.85 7.52 13.08
C ASP A 390 -3.45 6.12 13.34
N LEU A 391 -2.63 5.16 13.80
CA LEU A 391 -3.10 3.82 14.16
C LEU A 391 -4.05 3.87 15.36
N ILE A 392 -3.69 4.60 16.42
CA ILE A 392 -4.55 4.79 17.60
C ILE A 392 -5.89 5.41 17.17
N TRP A 393 -5.85 6.46 16.36
CA TRP A 393 -7.04 7.13 15.86
C TRP A 393 -7.92 6.18 15.02
N THR A 394 -7.32 5.49 14.05
CA THR A 394 -8.01 4.59 13.13
C THR A 394 -8.78 3.49 13.87
N PHE A 395 -8.11 2.81 14.82
CA PHE A 395 -8.75 1.68 15.53
C PHE A 395 -9.69 2.12 16.66
N ARG A 396 -9.52 3.32 17.22
CA ARG A 396 -10.51 3.90 18.14
C ARG A 396 -11.82 4.23 17.43
N GLN A 397 -11.76 4.78 16.21
CA GLN A 397 -12.95 5.09 15.42
C GLN A 397 -13.73 3.82 15.03
N ASP A 398 -13.04 2.74 14.65
CA ASP A 398 -13.68 1.44 14.37
C ASP A 398 -14.41 0.88 15.61
N GLN A 399 -13.86 1.07 16.82
CA GLN A 399 -14.54 0.66 18.05
C GLN A 399 -15.81 1.48 18.31
N HIS A 400 -15.74 2.81 18.19
CA HIS A 400 -16.91 3.67 18.39
C HIS A 400 -18.03 3.37 17.37
N GLN A 401 -17.70 3.22 16.08
CA GLN A 401 -18.69 2.88 15.05
C GLN A 401 -19.35 1.51 15.28
N ARG A 402 -18.62 0.54 15.85
CA ARG A 402 -19.20 -0.76 16.22
C ARG A 402 -20.10 -0.66 17.45
N GLN A 403 -19.73 0.15 18.43
CA GLN A 403 -20.53 0.41 19.63
C GLN A 403 -21.83 1.12 19.27
N GLU A 404 -21.78 2.18 18.45
CA GLU A 404 -22.98 2.87 17.95
C GLU A 404 -23.90 1.89 17.19
N LYS A 405 -23.34 1.05 16.30
CA LYS A 405 -24.13 0.03 15.61
C LYS A 405 -24.70 -1.03 16.55
N SER A 406 -23.99 -1.45 17.61
CA SER A 406 -24.54 -2.41 18.57
C SER A 406 -25.62 -1.79 19.44
N GLU A 407 -25.44 -0.54 19.87
CA GLU A 407 -26.45 0.22 20.61
C GLU A 407 -27.70 0.47 19.75
N ASP A 408 -27.54 0.79 18.47
CA ASP A 408 -28.66 0.89 17.52
C ASP A 408 -29.42 -0.44 17.38
N ILE A 409 -28.72 -1.58 17.38
CA ILE A 409 -29.34 -2.90 17.30
C ILE A 409 -30.03 -3.29 18.63
N GLU A 410 -29.41 -3.00 19.77
CA GLU A 410 -29.98 -3.27 21.11
C GLU A 410 -31.18 -2.35 21.41
N ASN A 411 -31.18 -1.12 20.91
CA ASN A 411 -32.30 -0.18 21.02
C ASN A 411 -33.48 -0.53 20.09
N VAL A 412 -33.33 -1.50 19.18
CA VAL A 412 -34.46 -2.10 18.45
C VAL A 412 -35.15 -3.13 19.35
N THR A 413 -35.82 -2.64 20.40
CA THR A 413 -36.84 -3.44 21.09
C THR A 413 -38.13 -3.38 20.27
N LEU A 414 -38.29 -4.32 19.34
CA LEU A 414 -39.56 -4.51 18.64
C LEU A 414 -40.63 -4.83 19.69
N ASN A 415 -41.65 -3.96 19.80
CA ASN A 415 -42.78 -4.25 20.68
C ASN A 415 -43.56 -5.47 20.14
N ARG A 416 -44.40 -6.08 20.98
CA ARG A 416 -45.14 -7.31 20.60
C ARG A 416 -45.95 -7.13 19.31
N SER A 417 -46.46 -5.94 19.00
CA SER A 417 -47.21 -5.70 17.77
C SER A 417 -46.31 -5.65 16.53
N GLN A 418 -45.10 -5.09 16.63
CA GLN A 418 -44.11 -5.09 15.54
C GLN A 418 -43.54 -6.50 15.28
N GLN A 419 -43.27 -7.28 16.35
CA GLN A 419 -42.87 -8.68 16.21
C GLN A 419 -43.97 -9.52 15.56
N SER A 420 -45.22 -9.31 15.96
CA SER A 420 -46.38 -9.97 15.35
C SER A 420 -46.52 -9.60 13.87
N ALA A 421 -46.39 -8.31 13.53
CA ALA A 421 -46.47 -7.85 12.14
C ALA A 421 -45.36 -8.44 11.25
N LEU A 422 -44.14 -8.59 11.76
CA LEU A 422 -43.04 -9.26 11.07
C LEU A 422 -43.31 -10.75 10.85
N VAL A 423 -43.87 -11.45 11.84
CA VAL A 423 -44.27 -12.86 11.71
C VAL A 423 -45.41 -13.02 10.70
N TYR A 424 -46.40 -12.13 10.71
CA TYR A 424 -47.49 -12.14 9.72
C TYR A 424 -47.00 -11.78 8.31
N ALA A 425 -46.04 -10.85 8.18
CA ALA A 425 -45.46 -10.50 6.89
C ALA A 425 -44.60 -11.64 6.32
N ALA A 426 -43.79 -12.30 7.16
CA ALA A 426 -43.00 -13.46 6.76
C ALA A 426 -43.91 -14.66 6.42
N GLY A 427 -44.93 -14.94 7.23
CA GLY A 427 -45.93 -15.97 6.97
C GLY A 427 -46.75 -15.70 5.70
N GLY A 428 -47.14 -14.44 5.48
CA GLY A 428 -47.82 -13.99 4.26
C GLY A 428 -46.95 -14.13 3.02
N PHE A 429 -45.66 -13.77 3.12
CA PHE A 429 -44.70 -13.94 2.03
C PHE A 429 -44.50 -15.43 1.68
N CYS A 430 -44.33 -16.30 2.68
CA CYS A 430 -44.25 -17.75 2.48
C CYS A 430 -45.53 -18.32 1.86
N ALA A 431 -46.72 -17.84 2.27
CA ALA A 431 -47.99 -18.26 1.69
C ALA A 431 -48.14 -17.81 0.22
N ILE A 432 -47.72 -16.59 -0.11
CA ILE A 432 -47.72 -16.07 -1.49
C ILE A 432 -46.76 -16.88 -2.37
N VAL A 433 -45.57 -17.21 -1.86
CA VAL A 433 -44.61 -18.08 -2.56
C VAL A 433 -45.20 -19.48 -2.76
N ALA A 434 -45.85 -20.07 -1.75
CA ALA A 434 -46.49 -21.38 -1.89
C ALA A 434 -47.65 -21.36 -2.91
N ILE A 435 -48.50 -20.34 -2.89
CA ILE A 435 -49.62 -20.18 -3.83
C ILE A 435 -49.10 -19.98 -5.26
N THR A 436 -48.06 -19.17 -5.45
CA THR A 436 -47.48 -18.94 -6.78
C THR A 436 -46.79 -20.19 -7.33
N VAL A 437 -46.12 -20.98 -6.49
CA VAL A 437 -45.54 -22.28 -6.88
C VAL A 437 -46.64 -23.30 -7.23
N LEU A 438 -47.70 -23.40 -6.43
CA LEU A 438 -48.84 -24.28 -6.70
C LEU A 438 -49.60 -23.88 -7.97
N ALA A 439 -49.82 -22.57 -8.19
CA ALA A 439 -50.46 -22.05 -9.39
C ALA A 439 -49.62 -22.33 -10.64
N LYS A 440 -48.29 -22.14 -10.59
CA LYS A 440 -47.38 -22.53 -11.68
C LYS A 440 -47.41 -24.03 -11.94
N GLY A 441 -47.46 -24.86 -10.90
CA GLY A 441 -47.62 -26.31 -11.02
C GLY A 441 -48.91 -26.73 -11.72
N LEU A 442 -50.04 -26.13 -11.35
CA LEU A 442 -51.36 -26.39 -11.95
C LEU A 442 -51.45 -25.90 -13.41
N ILE A 443 -50.86 -24.75 -13.73
CA ILE A 443 -50.80 -24.22 -15.11
C ILE A 443 -49.93 -25.13 -15.98
N SER A 444 -48.79 -25.61 -15.46
CA SER A 444 -47.93 -26.58 -16.17
C SER A 444 -48.67 -27.89 -16.47
N ARG A 445 -49.43 -28.41 -15.49
CA ARG A 445 -50.24 -29.64 -15.64
C ARG A 445 -51.38 -29.47 -16.66
N LYS A 446 -52.05 -28.31 -16.69
CA LYS A 446 -53.06 -27.98 -17.71
C LYS A 446 -52.48 -27.83 -19.12
N LYS A 447 -51.25 -27.32 -19.23
CA LYS A 447 -50.52 -27.20 -20.51
C LYS A 447 -50.07 -28.57 -21.04
N GLN A 448 -49.77 -29.51 -20.15
CA GLN A 448 -49.43 -30.90 -20.49
C GLN A 448 -50.66 -31.69 -20.96
N ASN A 449 -51.82 -31.55 -20.28
CA ASN A 449 -53.06 -32.19 -20.72
C ASN A 449 -53.59 -31.65 -22.06
N ARG A 450 -53.50 -30.32 -22.31
CA ARG A 450 -53.86 -29.75 -23.63
C ARG A 450 -52.98 -30.23 -24.78
N ARG A 451 -51.70 -30.56 -24.49
CA ARG A 451 -50.79 -31.11 -25.50
C ARG A 451 -51.04 -32.59 -25.80
N GLY A 452 -51.73 -33.31 -24.90
CA GLY A 452 -52.18 -34.70 -25.12
C GLY A 452 -53.40 -34.78 -26.04
N ASP A 453 -54.38 -33.89 -25.84
CA ASP A 453 -55.62 -33.87 -26.63
C ASP A 453 -55.42 -33.38 -28.08
N ASP A 454 -54.42 -32.53 -28.34
CA ASP A 454 -54.07 -32.07 -29.70
C ASP A 454 -53.27 -33.13 -30.51
N LEU A 455 -52.76 -34.20 -29.86
CA LEU A 455 -52.06 -35.29 -30.54
C LEU A 455 -52.99 -36.46 -30.94
N GLU A 456 -54.16 -36.61 -30.31
CA GLU A 456 -55.17 -37.61 -30.73
C GLU A 456 -56.07 -37.12 -31.89
N SER A 457 -56.13 -35.81 -32.14
CA SER A 457 -56.98 -35.23 -33.19
C SER A 457 -56.31 -35.05 -34.56
N SER A 458 -55.00 -35.32 -34.69
CA SER A 458 -54.26 -35.33 -35.97
C SER A 458 -53.91 -36.73 -36.50
N ALA A 459 -54.37 -37.80 -35.85
CA ALA A 459 -54.08 -39.19 -36.25
C ALA A 459 -55.22 -39.88 -37.05
N LEU A 460 -56.20 -39.13 -37.57
CA LEU A 460 -57.42 -39.70 -38.18
C LEU A 460 -57.70 -39.24 -39.62
N LEU A 461 -56.70 -38.76 -40.36
CA LEU A 461 -56.83 -38.41 -41.78
C LEU A 461 -55.57 -38.75 -42.59
N LEU A 462 -55.15 -40.01 -42.60
CA LEU A 462 -54.33 -40.58 -43.68
C LEU A 462 -54.63 -42.08 -43.76
N GLY A 463 -55.52 -42.43 -44.69
CA GLY A 463 -55.81 -43.79 -45.10
C GLY A 463 -56.16 -43.78 -46.59
N ASP A 464 -55.36 -44.53 -47.33
CA ASP A 464 -55.59 -45.15 -48.63
C ASP A 464 -55.23 -44.42 -49.95
N ASP A 465 -54.64 -45.27 -50.80
CA ASP A 465 -54.39 -45.21 -52.25
C ASP A 465 -53.14 -44.43 -52.73
N ASP A 466 -52.31 -44.90 -53.66
CA ASP A 466 -52.01 -46.20 -54.28
C ASP A 466 -50.81 -45.94 -55.22
N ASP A 467 -49.99 -46.97 -55.43
CA ASP A 467 -49.20 -47.30 -56.64
C ASP A 467 -48.11 -46.42 -57.31
N ASP A 468 -47.19 -47.19 -57.93
CA ASP A 468 -46.22 -46.93 -59.00
C ASP A 468 -44.83 -46.36 -58.61
N GLN A 469 -43.76 -47.18 -58.72
CA GLN A 469 -42.85 -47.33 -59.88
C GLN A 469 -42.19 -45.99 -60.26
N GLU A 470 -40.88 -45.81 -60.38
CA GLU A 470 -39.87 -46.61 -61.07
C GLU A 470 -38.47 -45.98 -60.79
N GLU A 471 -37.43 -46.80 -60.99
CA GLU A 471 -36.00 -46.53 -61.20
C GLU A 471 -35.48 -45.08 -61.42
N LEU A 472 -34.44 -44.65 -60.67
CA LEU A 472 -33.00 -44.67 -61.04
C LEU A 472 -32.13 -43.92 -60.03
#